data_AF-A0A376Y0W1-F1
#
_entry.id   AF-A0A376Y0W1-F1
#
_cell.length_a   1.000
_cell.length_b   1.000
_cell.length_c   1.000
_cell.angle_alpha   90.00
_cell.angle_beta   90.00
_cell.angle_gamma   90.00
#
_symmetry.space_group_name_H-M   'P 1'
#
loop_
_entity.id
_entity.type
_entity.pdbx_description
1 polymer ?
#
loop_
_entity_poly.entity_id
_entity_poly.type
_entity_poly.pdbx_seq_one_letter_code
_entity_poly.pdbx_strand_id
1 'polypeptide(L)'
;MLAFFATIGLNANIASLRAGGRVVGIFLIVVVGLLVMQNAIGIGMASLLGLDPLMGLLAGSITLSGGHGTGAAWSKLFIERYGFTNATEVAMACATFGLVLGGLIGGPVARYLVKHSHHAERYSG
;
A
#
# COMPACT_ATOMS: atom_id res chain seq x y z
N MET A 1 -4.89 8.22 -15.64
CA MET A 1 -4.81 8.38 -14.17
C MET A 1 -5.29 9.74 -13.67
N LEU A 2 -4.89 10.87 -14.28
CA LEU A 2 -5.29 12.21 -13.80
C LEU A 2 -6.82 12.39 -13.67
N ALA A 3 -7.60 12.02 -14.68
CA ALA A 3 -9.06 12.09 -14.60
C ALA A 3 -9.66 11.17 -13.51
N PHE A 4 -9.12 9.97 -13.30
CA PHE A 4 -9.59 9.04 -12.26
C PHE A 4 -9.36 9.58 -10.85
N PHE A 5 -8.14 10.04 -10.55
CA PHE A 5 -7.83 10.63 -9.24
C PHE A 5 -8.54 11.96 -9.02
N ALA A 6 -8.71 12.78 -10.07
CA ALA A 6 -9.52 13.99 -10.01
C ALA A 6 -10.98 13.66 -9.65
N THR A 7 -11.58 12.65 -10.29
CA THR A 7 -12.96 12.24 -10.00
C THR A 7 -13.10 11.64 -8.59
N ILE A 8 -12.17 10.80 -8.13
CA ILE A 8 -12.17 10.31 -6.73
C ILE A 8 -12.07 11.49 -5.75
N GLY A 9 -11.19 12.45 -6.02
CA GLY A 9 -11.04 13.65 -5.19
C GLY A 9 -12.31 14.50 -5.15
N LEU A 10 -12.98 14.69 -6.29
CA LEU A 10 -14.23 15.45 -6.37
C LEU A 10 -15.42 14.70 -5.77
N ASN A 11 -15.42 13.37 -5.83
CA ASN A 11 -16.45 12.52 -5.21
C ASN A 11 -16.19 12.28 -3.71
N ALA A 12 -15.02 12.65 -3.19
CA ALA A 12 -14.66 12.45 -1.80
C ALA A 12 -15.62 13.21 -0.88
N ASN A 13 -16.42 12.47 -0.12
CA ASN A 13 -17.37 13.06 0.81
C ASN A 13 -16.64 13.53 2.08
N ILE A 14 -16.38 14.83 2.16
CA ILE A 14 -15.76 15.49 3.32
C ILE A 14 -16.59 15.26 4.59
N ALA A 15 -17.92 15.14 4.49
CA ALA A 15 -18.76 14.82 5.62
C ALA A 15 -18.49 13.39 6.16
N SER A 16 -18.25 12.41 5.29
CA SER A 16 -17.86 11.06 5.70
C SER A 16 -16.48 11.03 6.38
N LEU A 17 -15.54 11.82 5.86
CA LEU A 17 -14.21 11.95 6.49
C LEU A 17 -14.32 12.57 7.89
N ARG A 18 -15.16 13.61 8.03
CA ARG A 18 -15.43 14.26 9.31
C ARG A 18 -16.16 13.34 10.29
N ALA A 19 -17.10 12.52 9.80
CA ALA A 19 -17.83 11.54 10.61
C ALA A 19 -16.89 10.47 11.19
N GLY A 20 -15.82 10.11 10.48
CA GLY A 20 -14.79 9.20 10.99
C GLY A 20 -13.91 9.79 12.11
N GLY A 21 -13.95 11.12 12.30
CA GLY A 21 -13.42 11.82 13.46
C GLY A 21 -12.00 11.43 13.86
N ARG A 22 -11.79 11.15 15.15
CA ARG A 22 -10.47 10.80 15.70
C ARG A 22 -9.93 9.47 15.16
N VAL A 23 -10.80 8.53 14.82
CA VAL A 23 -10.40 7.18 14.35
C VAL A 23 -9.69 7.28 13.00
N VAL A 24 -10.18 8.12 12.08
CA VAL A 24 -9.53 8.36 10.78
C VAL A 24 -8.13 8.95 10.95
N GLY A 25 -7.97 9.90 11.89
CA GLY A 25 -6.66 10.48 12.17
C GLY A 25 -5.66 9.46 12.72
N ILE A 26 -6.08 8.63 13.67
CA ILE A 26 -5.24 7.55 14.23
C ILE A 26 -4.90 6.54 13.12
N PHE A 27 -5.88 6.12 12.34
CA PHE A 27 -5.68 5.20 11.22
C PHE A 27 -4.65 5.74 10.24
N LEU A 28 -4.73 7.02 9.87
CA LEU A 28 -3.77 7.66 8.98
C LEU A 28 -2.35 7.61 9.55
N ILE A 29 -2.17 7.95 10.84
CA ILE A 29 -0.85 7.90 11.50
C ILE A 29 -0.29 6.48 11.48
N VAL A 30 -1.11 5.48 11.79
CA VAL A 30 -0.70 4.06 11.76
C VAL A 30 -0.29 3.66 10.35
N VAL A 31 -1.10 3.98 9.33
CA VAL A 31 -0.78 3.66 7.93
C VAL A 31 0.52 4.32 7.49
N VAL A 32 0.71 5.61 7.78
CA VAL A 32 1.97 6.32 7.45
C VAL A 32 3.16 5.65 8.14
N GLY A 33 3.03 5.27 9.41
CA GLY A 33 4.07 4.52 10.13
C GLY A 33 4.40 3.19 9.47
N LEU A 34 3.39 2.43 9.05
CA LEU A 34 3.57 1.17 8.32
C LEU A 34 4.24 1.38 6.96
N LEU A 35 3.92 2.45 6.23
CA LEU A 35 4.58 2.77 4.95
C LEU A 35 6.06 3.11 5.15
N VAL A 36 6.40 3.87 6.19
CA VAL A 36 7.80 4.17 6.54
C VAL A 36 8.55 2.89 6.89
N MET A 37 7.94 2.02 7.71
CA MET A 37 8.51 0.70 8.03
C MET A 37 8.72 -0.15 6.77
N GLN A 38 7.73 -0.20 5.87
CA GLN A 38 7.82 -0.95 4.63
C GLN A 38 8.95 -0.44 3.73
N ASN A 39 9.16 0.87 3.66
CA ASN A 39 10.28 1.46 2.92
C ASN A 39 11.63 1.12 3.55
N ALA A 40 11.74 1.19 4.89
CA ALA A 40 12.96 0.77 5.58
C ALA A 40 13.30 -0.70 5.31
N ILE A 41 12.31 -1.58 5.39
CA ILE A 41 12.48 -3.02 5.10
C ILE A 41 12.84 -3.23 3.63
N GLY A 42 12.13 -2.59 2.69
CA GLY A 42 12.36 -2.74 1.26
C GLY A 42 13.76 -2.28 0.84
N ILE A 43 14.16 -1.08 1.28
CA ILE A 43 15.51 -0.54 1.06
C ILE A 43 16.56 -1.44 1.70
N GLY A 44 16.33 -1.87 2.95
CA GLY A 44 17.25 -2.74 3.68
C GLY A 44 17.48 -4.06 2.96
N MET A 45 16.40 -4.73 2.53
CA MET A 45 16.47 -5.99 1.80
C MET A 45 17.15 -5.85 0.44
N ALA A 46 16.82 -4.78 -0.32
CA ALA A 46 17.49 -4.51 -1.58
C ALA A 46 19.00 -4.32 -1.39
N SER A 47 19.40 -3.55 -0.38
CA SER A 47 20.81 -3.30 -0.05
C SER A 47 21.53 -4.58 0.37
N LEU A 48 20.89 -5.44 1.18
CA LEU A 48 21.46 -6.73 1.62
C LEU A 48 21.67 -7.71 0.45
N LEU A 49 20.82 -7.63 -0.58
CA LEU A 49 20.93 -8.45 -1.79
C LEU A 49 21.88 -7.83 -2.84
N GLY A 50 22.50 -6.68 -2.55
CA GLY A 50 23.36 -5.96 -3.50
C GLY A 50 22.59 -5.32 -4.65
N LEU A 51 21.29 -5.10 -4.49
CA LEU A 51 20.41 -4.45 -5.46
C LEU A 51 20.30 -2.95 -5.19
N ASP A 52 19.83 -2.20 -6.19
CA ASP A 52 19.59 -0.76 -6.05
C ASP A 52 18.51 -0.50 -4.97
N PRO A 53 18.78 0.35 -3.96
CA PRO A 53 17.80 0.73 -2.93
C PRO A 53 16.47 1.27 -3.49
N LEU A 54 16.48 1.91 -4.66
CA LEU A 54 15.28 2.39 -5.35
C LEU A 54 14.36 1.24 -5.76
N MET A 55 14.92 0.07 -6.07
CA MET A 55 14.15 -1.14 -6.33
C MET A 55 13.34 -1.54 -5.09
N GLY A 56 13.92 -1.37 -3.89
CA GLY A 56 13.25 -1.62 -2.61
C GLY A 56 12.04 -0.71 -2.37
N LEU A 57 12.06 0.53 -2.84
CA LEU A 57 10.92 1.45 -2.79
C LEU A 57 9.81 1.04 -3.77
N LEU A 58 10.19 0.71 -5.01
CA LEU A 58 9.25 0.25 -6.03
C LEU A 58 8.59 -1.06 -5.63
N ALA A 59 9.36 -2.05 -5.20
CA ALA A 59 8.87 -3.34 -4.72
C ALA A 59 8.18 -3.26 -3.34
N GLY A 60 8.36 -2.15 -2.63
CA GLY A 60 7.82 -1.89 -1.30
C GLY A 60 6.54 -1.06 -1.36
N SER A 61 6.53 0.07 -0.66
CA SER A 61 5.28 0.82 -0.43
C SER A 61 4.64 1.37 -1.70
N ILE A 62 5.44 1.70 -2.72
CA ILE A 62 4.93 2.23 -3.97
C ILE A 62 3.95 1.23 -4.57
N THR A 63 4.34 -0.04 -4.75
CA THR A 63 3.43 -1.01 -5.38
C THR A 63 2.57 -1.79 -4.41
N LEU A 64 3.08 -2.16 -3.24
CA LEU A 64 2.35 -3.06 -2.33
C LEU A 64 1.20 -2.36 -1.62
N SER A 65 1.33 -1.07 -1.34
CA SER A 65 0.23 -0.27 -0.79
C SER A 65 -0.47 0.57 -1.85
N GLY A 66 0.27 1.09 -2.83
CA GLY A 66 -0.30 1.96 -3.86
C GLY A 66 -0.77 1.25 -5.14
N GLY A 67 -0.47 -0.05 -5.31
CA GLY A 67 -0.88 -0.86 -6.46
C GLY A 67 -0.28 -0.43 -7.80
N HIS A 68 -0.86 -0.94 -8.89
CA HIS A 68 -0.41 -0.65 -10.26
C HIS A 68 -0.52 0.84 -10.63
N GLY A 69 -1.44 1.58 -10.02
CA GLY A 69 -1.66 3.00 -10.33
C GLY A 69 -0.49 3.90 -9.91
N THR A 70 -0.03 3.75 -8.66
CA THR A 70 1.15 4.47 -8.16
C THR A 70 2.44 3.88 -8.74
N GLY A 71 2.52 2.55 -8.90
CA GLY A 71 3.61 1.89 -9.62
C GLY A 71 3.83 2.50 -11.02
N ALA A 72 2.77 2.64 -11.82
CA ALA A 72 2.83 3.29 -13.12
C ALA A 72 3.24 4.76 -13.05
N ALA A 73 2.71 5.51 -12.08
CA ALA A 73 2.97 6.95 -11.93
C ALA A 73 4.44 7.23 -11.54
N TRP A 74 4.97 6.47 -10.58
CA TRP A 74 6.31 6.67 -10.05
C TRP A 74 7.40 6.03 -10.91
N SER A 75 7.09 4.96 -11.66
CA SER A 75 8.09 4.30 -12.54
C SER A 75 8.67 5.27 -13.57
N LYS A 76 7.83 6.14 -14.15
CA LYS A 76 8.29 7.17 -15.09
C LYS A 76 9.32 8.12 -14.44
N LEU A 77 9.04 8.57 -13.21
CA LEU A 77 9.95 9.42 -12.46
C LEU A 77 11.28 8.70 -12.16
N PHE A 78 11.23 7.42 -11.81
CA PHE A 78 12.41 6.60 -11.51
C PHE A 78 13.29 6.41 -12.73
N ILE A 79 12.70 6.21 -13.91
CA ILE A 79 13.43 6.13 -15.18
C ILE A 79 14.06 7.49 -15.52
N GLU A 80 13.27 8.56 -15.51
CA GLU A 80 13.71 9.88 -16.02
C GLU A 80 14.70 10.60 -15.09
N ARG A 81 14.55 10.46 -13.76
CA ARG A 81 15.34 11.22 -12.79
C ARG A 81 16.42 10.42 -12.10
N TYR A 82 16.25 9.11 -12.02
CA TYR A 82 17.17 8.22 -11.30
C TYR A 82 17.82 7.17 -12.20
N GLY A 83 17.47 7.13 -13.49
CA GLY A 83 18.09 6.21 -14.45
C GLY A 83 17.73 4.74 -14.25
N PHE A 84 16.72 4.43 -13.42
CA PHE A 84 16.31 3.06 -13.13
C PHE A 84 15.43 2.52 -14.26
N THR A 85 16.04 2.06 -15.34
CA THR A 85 15.37 1.72 -16.61
C THR A 85 14.26 0.67 -16.48
N ASN A 86 14.40 -0.27 -15.54
CA ASN A 86 13.47 -1.39 -15.38
C ASN A 86 12.35 -1.08 -14.35
N ALA A 87 12.18 0.19 -13.97
CA ALA A 87 11.22 0.60 -12.93
C ALA A 87 9.81 0.05 -13.18
N THR A 88 9.30 0.19 -14.40
CA THR A 88 7.94 -0.21 -14.76
C THR A 88 7.73 -1.71 -14.63
N GLU A 89 8.69 -2.52 -15.08
CA GLU A 89 8.60 -3.98 -15.04
C GLU A 89 8.57 -4.48 -13.59
N VAL A 90 9.50 -3.97 -12.76
CA VAL A 90 9.54 -4.26 -11.32
C VAL A 90 8.23 -3.83 -10.67
N ALA A 91 7.75 -2.62 -10.98
CA ALA A 91 6.56 -2.10 -10.36
C ALA A 91 5.31 -2.96 -10.66
N MET A 92 5.14 -3.38 -11.92
CA MET A 92 4.01 -4.20 -12.34
C MET A 92 4.08 -5.62 -11.78
N ALA A 93 5.29 -6.20 -11.74
CA ALA A 93 5.50 -7.51 -11.15
C ALA A 93 5.18 -7.50 -9.64
N CYS A 94 5.73 -6.54 -8.90
CA CYS A 94 5.53 -6.42 -7.46
C CYS A 94 4.09 -6.08 -7.09
N ALA A 95 3.40 -5.21 -7.84
CA ALA A 95 1.99 -4.90 -7.59
C ALA A 95 1.09 -6.13 -7.75
N THR A 96 1.35 -6.94 -8.79
CA THR A 96 0.57 -8.16 -9.04
C THR A 96 0.83 -9.22 -7.97
N PHE A 97 2.10 -9.45 -7.64
CA PHE A 97 2.48 -10.38 -6.59
C PHE A 97 1.94 -9.94 -5.22
N GLY A 98 2.02 -8.65 -4.92
CA GLY A 98 1.48 -8.05 -3.71
C GLY A 98 -0.02 -8.26 -3.55
N LEU A 99 -0.79 -8.15 -4.64
CA LEU A 99 -2.23 -8.44 -4.61
C LEU A 99 -2.50 -9.91 -4.31
N VAL A 100 -1.79 -10.83 -4.98
CA VAL A 100 -1.95 -12.27 -4.76
C VAL A 100 -1.62 -12.65 -3.31
N LEU A 101 -0.46 -12.22 -2.80
CA LEU A 101 -0.08 -12.47 -1.42
C LEU A 101 -1.00 -11.76 -0.41
N GLY A 102 -1.41 -10.54 -0.71
CA GLY A 102 -2.33 -9.76 0.12
C GLY A 102 -3.68 -10.46 0.26
N GLY A 103 -4.20 -11.05 -0.82
CA GLY A 103 -5.41 -11.88 -0.77
C GLY A 103 -5.21 -13.17 0.02
N LEU A 104 -4.09 -13.87 -0.22
CA LEU A 104 -3.78 -15.14 0.45
C LEU A 104 -3.62 -14.99 1.97
N ILE A 105 -2.99 -13.90 2.42
CA ILE A 105 -2.74 -13.63 3.85
C ILE A 105 -3.94 -12.90 4.47
N GLY A 106 -4.55 -11.96 3.73
CA GLY A 106 -5.64 -11.12 4.21
C GLY A 106 -6.89 -11.92 4.59
N GLY A 107 -7.26 -12.95 3.82
CA GLY A 107 -8.42 -13.79 4.12
C GLY A 107 -8.32 -14.50 5.48
N PRO A 108 -7.27 -15.31 5.72
CA PRO A 108 -7.03 -15.94 7.02
C PRO A 108 -6.93 -14.96 8.18
N VAL A 109 -6.21 -13.83 8.00
CA VAL A 109 -6.06 -12.79 9.03
C VAL A 109 -7.41 -12.15 9.36
N ALA A 110 -8.20 -11.79 8.35
CA ALA A 110 -9.54 -11.23 8.56
C ALA A 110 -10.45 -12.23 9.32
N ARG A 111 -10.44 -13.50 8.93
CA ARG A 111 -11.19 -14.55 9.63
C ARG A 111 -10.76 -14.70 11.09
N TYR A 112 -9.45 -14.67 11.35
CA TYR A 112 -8.91 -14.74 12.69
C TYR A 112 -9.35 -13.55 13.55
N LEU A 113 -9.21 -12.32 13.02
CA LEU A 113 -9.59 -11.09 13.70
C LEU A 113 -11.09 -11.04 14.00
N VAL A 114 -11.94 -11.42 13.06
CA VAL A 114 -13.40 -11.46 13.27
C VAL A 114 -13.75 -12.46 14.38
N LYS A 115 -13.20 -13.68 14.34
CA LYS A 115 -13.49 -14.73 15.34
C LYS A 115 -13.08 -14.33 16.77
N HIS A 116 -12.02 -13.54 16.91
CA HIS A 116 -11.48 -13.13 18.22
C HIS A 116 -11.79 -11.68 18.57
N SER A 117 -12.65 -11.00 17.78
CA SER A 117 -13.14 -9.67 18.11
C SER A 117 -14.35 -9.76 19.03
N HIS A 118 -14.44 -8.87 20.03
CA HIS A 118 -15.53 -8.79 21.00
C HIS A 118 -16.95 -8.66 20.40
N HIS A 119 -17.07 -8.41 19.08
CA HIS A 119 -18.36 -8.36 18.38
C HIS A 119 -18.94 -9.76 18.08
N ALA A 120 -18.11 -10.81 18.06
CA ALA A 120 -18.57 -12.18 17.81
C ALA A 120 -19.39 -12.77 18.98
N GLU A 121 -19.15 -12.32 20.22
CA GLU A 121 -19.89 -12.78 21.41
C GLU A 121 -21.34 -12.25 21.46
N ARG A 122 -21.66 -11.20 20.68
CA ARG A 122 -23.00 -10.59 20.68
C ARG A 122 -24.05 -11.33 19.84
N TYR A 123 -23.65 -12.36 19.08
CA TYR A 123 -24.53 -13.16 18.22
C TYR A 123 -24.54 -14.65 18.61
N SER A 124 -23.91 -15.02 19.72
CA SER A 124 -23.84 -16.40 20.23
C SER A 124 -24.72 -16.63 21.48
N GLY A 125 -25.71 -15.78 21.72
CA GLY A 125 -26.69 -15.88 22.81
C GLY A 125 -28.07 -16.27 22.31
#